data_AF-A0A5C8ZQ75-F1
#
_entry.id   AF-A0A5C8ZQ75-F1
#
_cell.length_a   1.000
_cell.length_b   1.000
_cell.length_c   1.000
_cell.angle_alpha   90.00
_cell.angle_beta   90.00
_cell.angle_gamma   90.00
#
_symmetry.space_group_name_H-M   'P 1'
#
loop_
_entity.id
_entity.type
_entity.pdbx_description
1 polymer ?
#
loop_
_entity_poly.entity_id
_entity_poly.type
_entity_poly.pdbx_seq_one_letter_code
_entity_poly.pdbx_strand_id
1 'polypeptide(L)'
;MITARVLMLFQALILICATTLSTAQAAVMSTPDYVSESTREARLAQVNALLLREDVSQQLVALGVSQEDAMARVAALSPAELQQLGQRMDQLPAGSGILGLIGAVFVVLLILELVGVINIFAKI
;
A
#
# COMPACT_ATOMS: atom_id res chain seq x y z
N MET A 1 66.47 4.75 19.92
CA MET A 1 66.17 4.03 18.67
C MET A 1 65.23 2.84 18.85
N ILE A 2 65.29 2.11 19.97
CA ILE A 2 64.43 0.94 20.23
C ILE A 2 62.97 1.33 20.48
N THR A 3 62.71 2.41 21.22
CA THR A 3 61.35 2.92 21.52
C THR A 3 60.57 3.33 20.26
N ALA A 4 61.24 3.97 19.29
CA ALA A 4 60.64 4.34 18.01
C ALA A 4 60.26 3.11 17.15
N ARG A 5 61.06 2.03 17.20
CA ARG A 5 60.77 0.77 16.49
C ARG A 5 59.59 0.03 17.11
N VAL A 6 59.46 0.04 18.44
CA VAL A 6 58.32 -0.55 19.15
C VAL A 6 57.03 0.22 18.85
N LEU A 7 57.07 1.56 18.85
CA LEU A 7 55.93 2.40 18.47
C LEU A 7 55.47 2.13 17.03
N MET A 8 56.43 1.96 16.11
CA MET A 8 56.15 1.68 14.70
C MET A 8 55.51 0.29 14.50
N LEU A 9 55.99 -0.72 15.23
CA LEU A 9 55.39 -2.07 15.21
C LEU A 9 53.98 -2.08 15.81
N PHE A 10 53.73 -1.30 16.86
CA PHE A 10 52.41 -1.19 17.48
C PHE A 10 51.40 -0.53 16.54
N GLN A 11 51.79 0.55 15.84
CA GLN A 11 50.95 1.19 14.82
C GLN A 11 50.66 0.26 13.63
N ALA A 12 51.65 -0.53 13.19
CA ALA A 12 51.45 -1.51 12.12
C ALA A 12 50.46 -2.61 12.53
N LEU A 13 50.53 -3.08 13.78
CA LEU A 13 49.62 -4.09 14.30
C LEU A 13 48.16 -3.61 14.37
N ILE A 14 47.96 -2.35 14.80
CA ILE A 14 46.62 -1.74 14.84
C ILE A 14 46.04 -1.62 13.42
N LEU A 15 46.86 -1.23 12.44
CA LEU A 15 46.43 -1.08 11.05
C LEU A 15 46.00 -2.41 10.42
N ILE A 16 46.72 -3.50 10.73
CA ILE A 16 46.41 -4.86 10.25
C ILE A 16 45.11 -5.39 10.88
N CYS A 17 44.85 -5.07 12.15
CA CYS A 17 43.64 -5.49 12.84
C CYS A 17 42.40 -4.74 12.34
N ALA A 18 42.55 -3.47 11.92
CA ALA A 18 41.45 -2.65 11.43
C ALA A 18 40.90 -3.11 10.06
N THR A 19 41.70 -3.78 9.23
CA THR A 19 41.28 -4.21 7.89
C THR A 19 40.48 -5.52 7.89
N THR A 20 40.52 -6.32 8.96
CA THR A 20 39.79 -7.59 9.05
C THR A 20 38.34 -7.43 9.53
N LEU A 21 37.95 -6.24 10.02
CA LEU A 21 36.60 -5.96 10.55
C LEU A 21 35.61 -5.44 9.49
N SER A 22 36.04 -5.16 8.27
CA SER A 22 35.15 -4.63 7.23
C SER A 22 34.52 -5.74 6.40
N THR A 23 33.69 -6.58 7.03
CA THR A 23 32.71 -7.36 6.28
C THR A 23 31.57 -6.41 5.92
N ALA A 24 31.66 -5.79 4.74
CA ALA A 24 30.52 -5.11 4.16
C ALA A 24 29.41 -6.15 3.99
N GLN A 25 28.43 -6.14 4.89
CA GLN A 25 27.18 -6.89 4.72
C GLN A 25 26.38 -6.18 3.62
N ALA A 26 26.83 -6.34 2.38
CA ALA A 26 26.01 -6.10 1.22
C ALA A 26 25.00 -7.26 1.18
N ALA A 27 23.92 -7.14 1.95
CA ALA A 27 22.73 -7.92 1.68
C ALA A 27 22.34 -7.56 0.23
N VAL A 28 22.57 -8.49 -0.68
CA VAL A 28 22.14 -8.37 -2.06
C VAL A 28 20.63 -8.27 -1.97
N MET A 29 20.06 -7.07 -2.14
CA MET A 29 18.63 -6.90 -2.22
C MET A 29 18.18 -7.70 -3.44
N SER A 30 17.61 -8.87 -3.20
CA SER A 30 17.22 -9.77 -4.26
C SER A 30 16.04 -9.13 -5.00
N THR A 31 15.98 -9.24 -6.34
CA THR A 31 14.85 -8.78 -7.15
C THR A 31 13.47 -9.11 -6.55
N PRO A 32 13.22 -10.29 -5.93
CA PRO A 32 11.97 -10.56 -5.22
C PRO A 32 11.67 -9.60 -4.06
N ASP A 33 12.67 -9.10 -3.33
CA ASP A 33 12.47 -8.13 -2.24
C ASP A 33 12.02 -6.78 -2.80
N TYR A 34 12.59 -6.34 -3.92
CA TYR A 34 12.17 -5.12 -4.61
C TYR A 34 10.74 -5.22 -5.19
N VAL A 35 10.37 -6.37 -5.76
CA VAL A 35 9.00 -6.61 -6.24
C VAL A 35 7.99 -6.64 -5.09
N SER A 36 8.38 -7.14 -3.92
CA SER A 36 7.52 -7.17 -2.75
C SER A 36 7.23 -5.77 -2.20
N GLU A 37 8.23 -4.88 -2.16
CA GLU A 37 8.04 -3.47 -1.77
C GLU A 37 7.18 -2.69 -2.77
N SER A 38 7.41 -2.87 -4.09
CA SER A 38 6.56 -2.19 -5.08
C SER A 38 5.10 -2.64 -5.02
N THR A 39 4.87 -3.93 -4.72
CA THR A 39 3.53 -4.47 -4.51
C THR A 39 2.88 -3.86 -3.27
N ARG A 40 3.64 -3.69 -2.18
CA ARG A 40 3.16 -3.04 -0.96
C ARG A 40 2.78 -1.59 -1.21
N GLU A 41 3.63 -0.82 -1.88
CA GLU A 41 3.35 0.58 -2.22
C GLU A 41 2.10 0.72 -3.09
N ALA A 42 1.95 -0.12 -4.11
CA ALA A 42 0.77 -0.12 -4.97
C ALA A 42 -0.52 -0.42 -4.17
N ARG A 43 -0.46 -1.37 -3.23
CA ARG A 43 -1.60 -1.68 -2.33
C ARG A 43 -1.91 -0.54 -1.38
N LEU A 44 -0.90 0.11 -0.79
CA LEU A 44 -1.10 1.28 0.05
C LEU A 44 -1.78 2.41 -0.73
N ALA A 45 -1.32 2.69 -1.95
CA ALA A 45 -1.92 3.69 -2.82
C ALA A 45 -3.39 3.39 -3.14
N GLN A 46 -3.71 2.11 -3.41
CA GLN A 46 -5.09 1.66 -3.64
C GLN A 46 -5.98 1.91 -2.42
N VAL A 47 -5.55 1.52 -1.22
CA VAL A 47 -6.33 1.70 0.01
C VAL A 47 -6.51 3.19 0.33
N ASN A 48 -5.45 3.99 0.18
CA ASN A 48 -5.53 5.44 0.38
C ASN A 48 -6.49 6.11 -0.59
N ALA A 49 -6.50 5.71 -1.87
CA ALA A 49 -7.46 6.23 -2.84
C ALA A 49 -8.92 5.96 -2.44
N LEU A 50 -9.18 4.83 -1.77
CA LEU A 50 -10.52 4.50 -1.26
C LEU A 50 -10.87 5.32 -0.01
N LEU A 51 -9.93 5.52 0.91
CA LEU A 51 -10.12 6.39 2.09
C LEU A 51 -10.35 7.86 1.71
N LEU A 52 -9.85 8.29 0.56
CA LEU A 52 -10.05 9.62 -0.02
C LEU A 52 -11.43 9.83 -0.62
N ARG A 53 -12.23 8.76 -0.82
CA ARG A 53 -13.58 8.90 -1.34
C ARG A 53 -14.49 9.57 -0.30
N GLU A 54 -15.29 10.52 -0.76
CA GLU A 54 -16.19 11.32 0.06
C GLU A 54 -17.13 10.46 0.93
N ASP A 55 -17.70 9.39 0.35
CA ASP A 55 -18.62 8.48 1.06
C ASP A 55 -17.90 7.70 2.17
N VAL A 56 -16.65 7.31 1.95
CA VAL A 56 -15.84 6.60 2.95
C VAL A 56 -15.41 7.55 4.06
N SER A 57 -14.96 8.75 3.71
CA SER A 57 -14.56 9.78 4.67
C SER A 57 -15.72 10.17 5.59
N GLN A 58 -16.90 10.43 5.04
CA GLN A 58 -18.10 10.74 5.83
C GLN A 58 -18.47 9.60 6.78
N GLN A 59 -18.37 8.35 6.33
CA GLN A 59 -18.63 7.20 7.19
C GLN A 59 -17.59 7.07 8.31
N LEU A 60 -16.31 7.31 8.05
CA LEU A 60 -15.25 7.29 9.06
C LEU A 60 -15.48 8.39 10.11
N VAL A 61 -15.83 9.59 9.68
CA VAL A 61 -16.17 10.71 10.57
C VAL A 61 -17.40 10.37 11.42
N ALA A 62 -18.42 9.75 10.83
CA ALA A 62 -19.60 9.27 11.57
C ALA A 62 -19.25 8.22 12.65
N LEU A 63 -18.18 7.45 12.43
CA LEU A 63 -17.62 6.51 13.40
C LEU A 63 -16.61 7.16 14.38
N GLY A 64 -16.40 8.48 14.29
CA GLY A 64 -15.48 9.23 15.15
C GLY A 64 -14.00 9.08 14.79
N VAL A 65 -13.68 8.65 13.55
CA VAL A 65 -12.30 8.48 13.06
C VAL A 65 -11.99 9.55 12.03
N SER A 66 -10.91 10.30 12.23
CA SER A 66 -10.43 11.24 11.22
C SER A 66 -9.80 10.50 10.04
N GLN A 67 -9.84 11.12 8.85
CA GLN A 67 -9.23 10.55 7.65
C GLN A 67 -7.70 10.38 7.82
N GLU A 68 -7.06 11.36 8.43
CA GLU A 68 -5.62 11.35 8.69
C GLU A 68 -5.23 10.20 9.64
N ASP A 69 -6.00 9.96 10.69
CA ASP A 69 -5.77 8.83 11.60
C ASP A 69 -5.99 7.48 10.92
N ALA A 70 -6.95 7.39 10.01
CA ALA A 70 -7.18 6.18 9.22
C ALA A 70 -6.00 5.89 8.28
N MET A 71 -5.51 6.91 7.58
CA MET A 71 -4.34 6.80 6.70
C MET A 71 -3.08 6.43 7.47
N ALA A 72 -2.85 7.05 8.63
CA ALA A 72 -1.71 6.74 9.50
C ALA A 72 -1.75 5.27 9.97
N ARG A 73 -2.94 4.76 10.31
CA ARG A 73 -3.11 3.34 10.69
C ARG A 73 -2.82 2.39 9.55
N VAL A 74 -3.30 2.69 8.33
CA VAL A 74 -3.01 1.86 7.15
C VAL A 74 -1.52 1.88 6.81
N ALA A 75 -0.85 3.02 6.95
CA ALA A 75 0.59 3.13 6.73
C ALA A 75 1.42 2.33 7.75
N ALA A 76 0.88 2.11 8.96
CA ALA A 76 1.51 1.32 10.01
C ALA A 76 1.29 -0.20 9.87
N LEU A 77 0.45 -0.66 8.92
CA LEU A 77 0.19 -2.08 8.71
C LEU A 77 1.39 -2.81 8.10
N SER A 78 1.59 -4.05 8.51
CA SER A 78 2.56 -4.93 7.87
C SER A 78 2.12 -5.31 6.44
N PRO A 79 3.05 -5.76 5.58
CA PRO A 79 2.72 -6.16 4.21
C PRO A 79 1.62 -7.24 4.13
N ALA A 80 1.66 -8.22 5.05
CA ALA A 80 0.68 -9.31 5.10
C ALA A 80 -0.72 -8.81 5.52
N GLU A 81 -0.79 -7.92 6.51
CA GLU A 81 -2.06 -7.32 6.96
C GLU A 81 -2.67 -6.44 5.87
N LEU A 82 -1.84 -5.65 5.19
CA LEU A 82 -2.28 -4.82 4.08
C LEU A 82 -2.82 -5.65 2.91
N GLN A 83 -2.17 -6.77 2.60
CA GLN A 83 -2.65 -7.70 1.58
C GLN A 83 -4.01 -8.30 1.97
N GLN A 84 -4.16 -8.72 3.22
CA GLN A 84 -5.43 -9.24 3.73
C GLN A 84 -6.54 -8.19 3.72
N LEU A 85 -6.20 -6.94 4.06
CA LEU A 85 -7.14 -5.81 3.97
C LEU A 85 -7.59 -5.59 2.52
N GLY A 86 -6.66 -5.51 1.58
CA GLY A 86 -6.97 -5.35 0.15
C GLY A 86 -7.87 -6.47 -0.37
N GLN A 87 -7.60 -7.72 -0.01
CA GLN A 87 -8.45 -8.86 -0.39
C GLN A 87 -9.88 -8.76 0.15
N ARG A 88 -10.06 -8.24 1.37
CA ARG A 88 -11.41 -8.01 1.93
C ARG A 88 -12.12 -6.85 1.23
N MET A 89 -11.39 -5.80 0.88
CA MET A 89 -11.94 -4.66 0.14
C MET A 89 -12.37 -5.05 -1.27
N ASP A 90 -11.60 -5.90 -1.95
CA ASP A 90 -11.94 -6.44 -3.29
C ASP A 90 -13.21 -7.33 -3.25
N GLN A 91 -13.51 -7.95 -2.10
CA GLN A 91 -14.72 -8.76 -1.90
C GLN A 91 -15.96 -7.93 -1.57
N LEU A 92 -15.79 -6.68 -1.13
CA LEU A 92 -16.89 -5.78 -0.86
C LEU A 92 -17.33 -5.17 -2.20
N PRO A 93 -18.60 -5.29 -2.60
CA PRO A 93 -19.06 -4.71 -3.86
C PRO A 93 -18.77 -3.22 -3.90
N ALA A 94 -17.89 -2.79 -4.81
CA ALA A 94 -17.64 -1.39 -5.13
C ALA A 94 -18.89 -0.80 -5.81
N GLY A 95 -19.93 -0.54 -5.02
CA GLY A 95 -21.25 -0.19 -5.54
C GLY A 95 -22.31 0.09 -4.49
N SER A 96 -21.96 0.12 -3.20
CA SER A 96 -22.91 0.51 -2.15
C SER A 96 -23.21 2.01 -2.09
N GLY A 97 -22.52 2.83 -2.90
CA GLY A 97 -22.75 4.28 -2.99
C GLY A 97 -23.81 4.68 -4.01
N ILE A 98 -24.15 5.98 -4.03
CA ILE A 98 -25.13 6.59 -4.96
C ILE A 98 -24.85 6.21 -6.43
N LEU A 99 -23.57 6.15 -6.83
CA LEU A 99 -23.19 5.73 -8.18
C LEU A 99 -23.56 4.27 -8.50
N GLY A 100 -23.42 3.37 -7.52
CA GLY A 100 -23.81 1.98 -7.70
C GLY A 100 -25.33 1.80 -7.72
N LEU A 101 -26.07 2.61 -6.93
CA LEU A 101 -27.53 2.67 -7.02
C LEU A 101 -27.98 3.19 -8.40
N ILE A 102 -27.40 4.30 -8.88
CA ILE A 102 -27.69 4.84 -10.22
C ILE A 102 -27.38 3.80 -11.30
N GLY A 103 -26.24 3.12 -11.21
CA GLY A 103 -25.86 2.04 -12.12
C GLY A 103 -26.83 0.86 -12.08
N ALA A 104 -27.25 0.42 -10.90
CA ALA A 104 -28.21 -0.66 -10.73
C ALA A 104 -29.58 -0.30 -11.32
N VAL A 105 -30.09 0.91 -11.03
CA VAL A 105 -31.33 1.41 -11.63
C VAL A 105 -31.18 1.49 -13.16
N PHE A 106 -30.06 1.98 -13.67
CA PHE A 106 -29.78 2.04 -15.10
C PHE A 106 -29.81 0.65 -15.75
N VAL A 107 -29.18 -0.36 -15.15
CA VAL A 107 -29.19 -1.75 -15.65
C VAL A 107 -30.60 -2.32 -15.66
N VAL A 108 -31.38 -2.11 -14.60
CA VAL A 108 -32.78 -2.55 -14.54
C VAL A 108 -33.60 -1.90 -15.65
N LEU A 109 -33.49 -0.59 -15.83
CA LEU A 109 -34.18 0.13 -16.91
C LEU A 109 -33.77 -0.38 -18.29
N LEU A 110 -32.47 -0.65 -18.50
CA LEU A 110 -31.97 -1.19 -19.76
C LEU A 110 -32.55 -2.58 -20.06
N ILE A 111 -32.65 -3.46 -19.05
CA ILE A 111 -33.27 -4.78 -19.20
C ILE A 111 -34.76 -4.64 -19.51
N LEU A 112 -35.49 -3.78 -18.80
CA LEU A 112 -36.92 -3.55 -19.02
C LEU A 112 -37.20 -3.00 -20.42
N GLU A 113 -36.31 -2.18 -20.98
CA GLU A 113 -36.39 -1.69 -22.36
C GLU A 113 -36.17 -2.83 -23.36
N LEU A 114 -35.16 -3.67 -23.15
CA LEU A 114 -34.84 -4.78 -24.05
C LEU A 114 -35.94 -5.85 -24.10
N VAL A 115 -36.66 -6.05 -22.99
CA VAL A 115 -37.83 -6.93 -22.91
C VAL A 115 -39.10 -6.26 -23.47
N GLY A 116 -39.05 -4.95 -23.76
CA GLY A 116 -40.17 -4.19 -24.33
C GLY A 116 -41.23 -3.76 -23.32
N VAL A 117 -40.92 -3.76 -22.02
CA VAL A 117 -41.82 -3.28 -20.96
C VAL A 117 -41.86 -1.75 -20.94
N ILE A 118 -40.73 -1.10 -21.24
CA ILE A 118 -40.60 0.36 -21.30
C ILE A 118 -39.97 0.81 -22.63
N ASN A 119 -40.16 2.07 -23.00
CA ASN A 119 -39.54 2.73 -24.17
C ASN A 119 -39.04 4.11 -23.76
N ILE A 120 -38.05 4.16 -22.86
CA ILE A 120 -37.46 5.40 -22.36
C ILE A 120 -36.26 5.82 -23.22
N PHE A 121 -35.41 4.88 -23.63
CA PHE A 121 -34.20 5.18 -24.41
C PHE A 121 -34.48 5.37 -25.90
N ALA A 122 -35.46 4.67 -26.47
CA ALA A 122 -35.80 4.77 -27.90
C ALA A 122 -36.53 6.08 -28.30
N LYS A 123 -37.04 6.84 -27.33
CA LYS A 123 -37.89 8.03 -27.57
C LYS A 123 -37.09 9.36 -27.52
N ILE A 124 -35.78 9.29 -27.34
CA ILE A 124 -34.83 10.40 -27.34
C ILE A 124 -33.96 10.27 -28.60
#